data_AF-A0A1Y4N4Q1-F1
#
_entry.id   AF-A0A1Y4N4Q1-F1
#
_cell.length_a   1.000
_cell.length_b   1.000
_cell.length_c   1.000
_cell.angle_alpha   90.00
_cell.angle_beta   90.00
_cell.angle_gamma   90.00
#
_symmetry.space_group_name_H-M   'P 1'
#
loop_
_entity.id
_entity.type
_entity.pdbx_description
1 polymer ?
#
loop_
_entity_poly.entity_id
_entity_poly.type
_entity_poly.pdbx_seq_one_letter_code
_entity_poly.pdbx_strand_id
1 'polypeptide(L)' 'MKAYYYDGPVMRFENCVQNRWKASTYAPSEAKAKSNLAYRYKKENGMTPNTKITLPGKLIPA' A
#
# COMPACT_ATOMS: atom_id res chain seq x y z
N MET A 1 3.98 4.30 -17.69
CA MET A 1 3.74 4.13 -16.23
C MET A 1 2.52 4.94 -15.86
N LYS A 2 1.58 4.38 -15.11
CA LYS A 2 0.41 5.13 -14.60
C LYS A 2 0.66 5.52 -13.15
N ALA A 3 0.25 6.72 -12.76
CA ALA A 3 0.25 7.13 -11.37
C ALA A 3 -0.97 6.50 -10.69
N TYR A 4 -0.76 5.93 -9.52
CA TYR A 4 -1.81 5.40 -8.66
C TYR A 4 -1.73 6.06 -7.31
N TYR A 5 -2.88 6.47 -6.81
CA TYR A 5 -3.06 7.08 -5.51
C TYR A 5 -3.87 6.13 -4.63
N TYR A 6 -3.41 5.97 -3.40
CA TYR A 6 -4.09 5.21 -2.37
C TYR A 6 -4.44 6.17 -1.24
N ASP A 7 -5.73 6.23 -0.87
CA ASP A 7 -6.22 6.85 0.36
C ASP A 7 -7.11 5.80 1.03
N GLY A 8 -6.60 5.19 2.10
CA GLY A 8 -7.35 4.16 2.80
C GLY A 8 -6.59 3.53 3.96
N PRO A 9 -7.24 2.59 4.66
CA PRO A 9 -6.63 1.93 5.80
C PRO A 9 -5.53 0.95 5.37
N VAL A 10 -4.51 0.79 6.20
CA VAL A 10 -3.47 -0.25 6.04
C VAL A 10 -3.71 -1.32 7.09
N MET A 11 -3.93 -2.52 6.60
CA MET A 11 -4.11 -3.71 7.41
C MET A 11 -2.78 -4.46 7.49
N ARG A 12 -2.43 -4.93 8.68
CA ARG A 12 -1.28 -5.79 8.93
C ARG A 12 -1.79 -7.08 9.53
N PHE A 13 -1.66 -8.17 8.78
CA PHE A 13 -2.35 -9.43 9.04
C PHE A 13 -3.87 -9.19 9.12
N GLU A 14 -4.43 -9.06 10.32
CA GLU A 14 -5.84 -8.74 10.59
C GLU A 14 -6.04 -7.47 11.41
N ASN A 15 -4.94 -6.79 11.78
CA ASN A 15 -5.01 -5.59 12.58
C ASN A 15 -4.91 -4.35 11.68
N CYS A 16 -5.85 -3.43 11.82
CA CYS A 16 -5.73 -2.11 11.21
C CYS A 16 -4.60 -1.35 11.92
N VAL A 17 -3.46 -1.18 11.25
CA VAL A 17 -2.31 -0.43 11.80
C VAL A 17 -2.48 1.06 11.56
N GLN A 18 -3.08 1.40 10.42
CA GLN A 18 -3.30 2.79 10.07
C GLN A 18 -4.67 2.95 9.43
N ASN A 19 -5.54 3.73 10.07
CA ASN A 19 -6.91 3.93 9.60
C ASN A 19 -6.97 4.74 8.30
N ARG A 20 -5.97 5.60 8.07
CA ARG A 20 -5.87 6.41 6.86
C ARG A 20 -4.41 6.64 6.47
N TRP A 21 -3.98 5.99 5.41
CA TRP A 21 -2.66 6.17 4.82
C TRP A 21 -2.82 6.68 3.38
N LYS A 22 -2.09 7.75 3.08
CA LYS A 22 -2.10 8.38 1.76
C LYS A 22 -0.75 8.17 1.10
N ALA A 23 -0.73 7.47 -0.02
CA ALA A 23 0.50 7.23 -0.74
C ALA A 23 0.24 7.15 -2.24
N SER A 24 1.20 7.61 -3.03
CA SER A 24 1.20 7.48 -4.47
C SER A 24 2.35 6.61 -4.95
N THR A 25 2.14 5.91 -6.06
CA THR A 25 3.17 5.11 -6.72
C THR A 25 2.94 5.08 -8.23
N TYR A 26 4.02 4.89 -8.98
CA TYR A 26 3.95 4.65 -10.41
C TYR A 26 4.05 3.16 -10.68
N ALA A 27 3.09 2.62 -11.44
CA ALA A 27 3.05 1.21 -11.77
C ALA A 27 2.44 0.97 -13.16
N PRO A 28 2.73 -0.19 -13.78
CA PRO A 28 2.05 -0.61 -15.01
C PRO A 28 0.61 -1.09 -14.75
N SER A 29 0.31 -1.59 -13.55
CA SER A 29 -1.00 -2.13 -13.17
C SER A 29 -1.32 -1.87 -11.68
N GLU A 30 -2.60 -1.93 -11.32
CA GLU A 30 -3.07 -1.78 -9.93
C GLU A 30 -2.46 -2.83 -8.99
N ALA A 31 -2.31 -4.07 -9.46
CA ALA A 31 -1.69 -5.14 -8.68
C ALA A 31 -0.23 -4.81 -8.33
N LYS A 32 0.53 -4.27 -9.29
CA LYS A 32 1.91 -3.84 -9.05
C LYS A 32 1.95 -2.60 -8.16
N ALA A 33 1.00 -1.68 -8.31
CA ALA A 33 0.86 -0.52 -7.44
C ALA A 33 0.63 -0.93 -5.98
N LYS A 34 -0.28 -1.89 -5.71
CA LYS A 34 -0.47 -2.48 -4.37
C LYS A 34 0.83 -3.02 -3.80
N SER A 35 1.56 -3.82 -4.58
CA SER A 35 2.83 -4.39 -4.12
C SER A 35 3.89 -3.33 -3.83
N ASN A 36 4.01 -2.29 -4.66
CA ASN A 36 4.93 -1.18 -4.44
C ASN A 36 4.58 -0.40 -3.16
N LEU A 37 3.30 -0.11 -2.95
CA LEU A 37 2.80 0.58 -1.77
C LEU A 37 3.02 -0.24 -0.50
N ALA A 38 2.68 -1.53 -0.52
CA ALA A 38 2.93 -2.43 0.60
C ALA A 38 4.42 -2.51 0.94
N TYR A 39 5.29 -2.55 -0.07
CA TYR A 39 6.74 -2.52 0.12
C TYR A 39 7.21 -1.19 0.72
N ARG A 40 6.76 -0.05 0.21
CA ARG A 40 7.07 1.28 0.78
C ARG A 40 6.66 1.36 2.25
N TYR A 41 5.44 0.93 2.57
CA TYR A 41 4.94 0.95 3.93
C TYR A 41 5.81 0.13 4.89
N LYS A 42 6.22 -1.08 4.46
CA LYS A 42 7.15 -1.91 5.23
C LYS A 42 8.48 -1.20 5.47
N LYS A 43 9.05 -0.59 4.43
CA LYS A 43 10.34 0.09 4.51
C LYS A 43 10.29 1.31 5.43
N GLU A 44 9.24 2.12 5.32
CA GLU A 44 9.03 3.31 6.16
C GLU A 44 8.83 2.95 7.64
N ASN A 45 8.16 1.82 7.93
CA ASN A 45 7.92 1.36 9.30
C ASN A 45 8.99 0.39 9.83
N GLY A 46 10.11 0.19 9.11
CA GLY A 46 11.16 -0.75 9.51
C GLY A 46 10.67 -2.21 9.67
N MET A 47 9.57 -2.57 9.00
CA MET A 47 8.93 -3.87 9.18
C MET A 47 9.71 -4.96 8.44
N THR A 48 9.71 -6.17 9.03
CA THR A 48 10.31 -7.34 8.40
C THR A 48 9.60 -7.69 7.09
N PRO A 49 10.32 -8.22 6.08
CA PRO A 49 9.75 -8.59 4.78
C PRO A 49 8.57 -9.57 4.92
N ASN A 50 8.60 -10.41 5.96
CA ASN A 50 7.59 -11.41 6.28
C ASN A 50 6.28 -10.82 6.82
N THR A 51 6.24 -9.52 7.12
CA THR A 51 5.01 -8.86 7.56
C THR A 51 3.99 -8.82 6.41
N LYS A 52 2.80 -9.39 6.62
CA LYS A 52 1.73 -9.36 5.63
C LYS A 52 0.99 -8.01 5.73
N ILE A 53 1.29 -7.10 4.79
CA ILE A 53 0.58 -5.83 4.64
C ILE A 53 -0.48 -6.01 3.56
N THR A 54 -1.73 -5.70 3.92
CA THR A 54 -2.89 -5.71 3.03
C THR A 54 -3.42 -4.29 2.89
N LEU A 55 -3.68 -3.90 1.64
CA LEU A 55 -4.24 -2.62 1.26
C LEU A 55 -5.64 -2.89 0.70
N PRO A 56 -6.69 -2.96 1.55
CA PRO A 56 -8.05 -3.25 1.11
C PRO A 56 -8.67 -2.07 0.33
N GLY A 57 -8.12 -0.86 0.47
CA GLY A 57 -8.57 0.29 -0.29
C GLY A 57 -8.42 0.10 -1.80
N LYS A 58 -9.28 0.78 -2.56
CA LYS A 58 -9.14 0.88 -4.02
C LYS A 58 -8.00 1.85 -4.34
N LEU A 59 -7.17 1.50 -5.32
CA LEU A 59 -6.25 2.49 -5.88
C LEU A 59 -7.00 3.29 -6.92
N ILE A 60 -6.81 4.59 -6.85
CA ILE A 60 -7.36 5.53 -7.82
C ILE A 60 -6.24 5.79 -8.83
N PRO A 61 -6.39 5.41 -10.11
CA PRO A 61 -5.49 5.88 -11.15
C PRO A 61 -5.64 7.40 -11.28
N ALA A 62 -4.52 8.11 -11.30
CA ALA A 62 -4.49 9.54 -11.64
C ALA A 62 -4.10 9.76 -13.09
#